data_AF-A0A7J7G7A8-F1
#
_entry.id   AF-A0A7J7G7A8-F1
#
_cell.length_a   1.000
_cell.length_b   1.000
_cell.length_c   1.000
_cell.angle_alpha   90.00
_cell.angle_beta   90.00
_cell.angle_gamma   90.00
#
_symmetry.space_group_name_H-M   'P 1'
#
loop_
_entity.id
_entity.type
_entity.pdbx_description
1 polymer ?
#
loop_
_entity_poly.entity_id
_entity_poly.type
_entity_poly.pdbx_seq_one_letter_code
_entity_poly.pdbx_strand_id
1 'polypeptide(L)'
;MAKVFLTEEEEIEDVCMKITKEIGNMGEACRPVKAVSLRRYLNLLLPPTEGGPLGRKIVVSTNIAETSLTIDGIIYVIDPGFAKQKVYNRRIRVESLLVSPISKASAHQRSGRAGRTQLGKCFRLYIEKSFNNDLQPQTYPEIL
;
A
#
# COMPACT_ATOMS: atom_id res chain seq x y z
N MET A 1 6.20 -11.50 -2.73
CA MET A 1 5.57 -10.33 -3.39
C MET A 1 5.56 -9.15 -2.43
N ALA A 2 5.51 -7.91 -2.92
CA ALA A 2 5.44 -6.71 -2.09
C ALA A 2 4.15 -5.91 -2.33
N LYS A 3 3.63 -5.24 -1.29
CA LYS A 3 2.53 -4.28 -1.36
C LYS A 3 3.02 -2.92 -0.87
N VAL A 4 2.80 -1.87 -1.66
CA VAL A 4 3.12 -0.48 -1.32
C VAL A 4 1.80 0.28 -1.16
N PHE A 5 1.68 1.02 -0.07
CA PHE A 5 0.54 1.90 0.17
C PHE A 5 0.83 3.32 -0.31
N LEU A 6 -0.07 3.90 -1.09
CA LEU A 6 -0.05 5.31 -1.50
C LEU A 6 -1.45 5.91 -1.38
N THR A 7 -1.59 7.20 -1.65
CA THR A 7 -2.82 7.93 -1.33
C THR A 7 -3.67 8.24 -2.55
N GLU A 8 -3.04 8.45 -3.72
CA GLU A 8 -3.71 8.89 -4.93
C GLU A 8 -3.35 8.02 -6.14
N GLU A 9 -4.26 7.92 -7.11
CA GLU A 9 -4.06 7.08 -8.30
C GLU A 9 -2.95 7.64 -9.21
N GLU A 10 -2.86 8.97 -9.34
CA GLU A 10 -1.78 9.63 -10.09
C GLU A 10 -0.40 9.32 -9.45
N GLU A 11 -0.31 9.41 -8.12
CA GLU A 11 0.88 9.03 -7.35
C GLU A 11 1.26 7.55 -7.58
N ILE A 12 0.26 6.67 -7.68
CA ILE A 12 0.47 5.24 -7.93
C ILE A 12 1.09 4.99 -9.30
N GLU A 13 0.56 5.59 -10.36
CA GLU A 13 1.07 5.39 -11.72
C GLU A 13 2.48 5.98 -11.86
N ASP A 14 2.72 7.15 -11.29
CA ASP A 14 4.05 7.78 -11.23
C ASP A 14 5.08 6.90 -10.52
N VAL A 15 4.71 6.33 -9.37
CA VAL A 15 5.61 5.43 -8.62
C VAL A 15 5.84 4.12 -9.38
N CYS A 16 4.83 3.56 -10.04
CA CYS A 16 5.01 2.37 -10.88
C CYS A 16 6.00 2.63 -12.02
N MET A 17 5.90 3.79 -12.68
CA MET A 17 6.83 4.20 -13.72
C MET A 17 8.25 4.40 -13.17
N LYS A 18 8.41 5.12 -12.05
CA LYS A 18 9.71 5.35 -11.40
C LYS A 18 10.37 4.04 -10.98
N ILE A 19 9.62 3.13 -10.34
CA ILE A 19 10.13 1.81 -9.95
C ILE A 19 10.62 1.05 -11.18
N THR A 20 9.83 1.01 -12.26
CA THR A 20 10.21 0.31 -13.50
C THR A 20 11.47 0.89 -14.13
N LYS A 21 11.60 2.22 -14.13
CA LYS A 21 12.80 2.92 -14.62
C LYS A 21 14.03 2.57 -13.78
N GLU A 22 13.93 2.63 -12.45
CA GLU A 22 15.06 2.31 -11.57
C GLU A 22 15.47 0.83 -11.66
N ILE A 23 14.52 -0.09 -11.84
CA ILE A 23 14.83 -1.51 -12.10
C ILE A 23 15.59 -1.65 -13.43
N GLY A 24 15.20 -0.90 -14.47
CA GLY A 24 15.92 -0.87 -15.74
C GLY A 24 17.35 -0.35 -15.59
N ASN A 25 17.56 0.68 -14.76
CA ASN A 25 18.89 1.23 -14.48
C ASN A 25 19.79 0.26 -13.72
N MET A 26 19.22 -0.62 -12.89
CA MET A 26 19.97 -1.64 -12.15
C MET A 26 20.48 -2.79 -13.04
N GLY A 27 20.00 -2.90 -14.29
CA GLY A 27 20.45 -3.91 -15.25
C GLY A 27 20.34 -5.35 -14.71
N GLU A 28 21.37 -6.16 -14.93
CA GLU A 28 21.40 -7.56 -14.49
C GLU A 28 21.63 -7.75 -12.98
N ALA A 29 21.95 -6.69 -12.23
CA ALA A 29 22.18 -6.77 -10.79
C ALA A 29 20.90 -7.11 -10.01
N CYS A 30 19.72 -6.88 -10.60
CA CYS A 30 18.43 -7.14 -10.00
C CYS A 30 17.71 -8.27 -10.75
N ARG A 31 17.13 -9.24 -10.00
CA ARG A 31 16.19 -10.20 -10.58
C ARG A 31 14.99 -9.44 -11.18
N PRO A 32 14.30 -9.98 -12.20
CA PRO A 32 13.16 -9.29 -12.81
C PRO A 32 12.14 -8.83 -11.77
N VAL A 33 11.79 -7.54 -11.78
CA VAL A 33 10.77 -6.98 -10.89
C VAL A 33 9.71 -6.30 -11.74
N LYS A 34 8.43 -6.52 -11.41
CA LYS A 34 7.30 -5.87 -12.08
C LYS A 34 6.47 -5.09 -11.05
N ALA A 35 6.42 -3.78 -11.21
CA ALA A 35 5.52 -2.91 -10.47
C ALA A 35 4.20 -2.73 -11.23
N VAL A 36 3.08 -2.86 -10.53
CA VAL A 36 1.74 -2.68 -11.10
C VAL A 36 0.81 -1.99 -10.10
N SER A 37 -0.05 -1.11 -10.60
CA SER A 37 -1.19 -0.61 -9.82
C SER A 37 -2.17 -1.74 -9.54
N LEU A 38 -2.85 -1.73 -8.38
CA LEU A 38 -3.83 -2.76 -8.04
C LEU A 38 -4.95 -2.85 -9.08
N ARG A 39 -5.39 -1.69 -9.59
CA ARG A 39 -6.39 -1.62 -10.66
C ARG A 39 -5.97 -2.44 -11.87
N ARG A 40 -4.71 -2.31 -12.29
CA ARG A 40 -4.17 -3.08 -13.41
C ARG A 40 -3.98 -4.55 -13.06
N TYR A 41 -3.57 -4.86 -11.83
CA TYR A 41 -3.41 -6.23 -11.34
C TYR A 41 -4.74 -7.01 -11.41
N LEU A 42 -5.84 -6.42 -10.94
CA LEU A 42 -7.15 -7.06 -10.93
C LEU A 42 -7.69 -7.28 -12.35
N ASN A 43 -7.56 -6.26 -13.22
CA ASN A 43 -8.04 -6.34 -14.60
C ASN A 43 -7.33 -7.39 -15.44
N LEU A 44 -6.13 -7.80 -15.04
CA LEU A 44 -5.33 -8.70 -15.86
C LEU A 44 -5.43 -10.16 -15.40
N LEU A 45 -6.01 -10.46 -14.23
CA LEU A 45 -6.04 -11.80 -13.60
C LEU A 45 -4.79 -12.62 -13.95
N LEU A 46 -3.61 -11.98 -13.92
CA LEU A 46 -2.47 -12.51 -14.65
C LEU A 46 -2.16 -13.87 -14.04
N PRO A 47 -2.17 -14.96 -14.83
CA PRO A 47 -1.66 -16.21 -14.31
C PRO A 47 -0.25 -15.94 -13.76
N PRO A 48 0.18 -16.63 -12.68
CA PRO A 48 1.58 -16.68 -12.34
C PRO A 48 2.34 -16.97 -13.63
N THR A 49 3.38 -16.19 -13.94
CA THR A 49 4.08 -16.29 -15.21
C THR A 49 4.75 -17.66 -15.25
N GLU A 50 4.05 -18.66 -15.77
CA GLU A 50 4.55 -20.02 -15.84
C GLU A 50 5.76 -20.02 -16.77
N GLY A 51 6.91 -20.40 -16.24
CA GLY A 51 8.16 -20.48 -16.99
C GLY A 51 8.97 -19.17 -17.12
N GLY A 52 8.53 -18.06 -16.53
CA GLY A 52 9.36 -16.84 -16.46
C GLY A 52 10.38 -16.89 -15.31
N PRO A 53 11.54 -16.22 -15.41
CA PRO A 53 12.48 -16.12 -14.28
C PRO A 53 11.75 -15.64 -13.02
N LEU A 54 12.12 -16.21 -11.85
CA LEU A 54 11.56 -15.98 -10.51
C LEU A 54 11.63 -14.49 -10.10
N GLY A 55 10.77 -13.68 -10.71
CA GLY A 55 10.73 -12.25 -10.55
C GLY A 55 9.82 -11.82 -9.40
N ARG A 56 10.13 -10.69 -8.77
CA ARG A 56 9.29 -10.13 -7.70
C ARG A 56 8.21 -9.25 -8.30
N LYS A 57 6.96 -9.47 -7.88
CA LYS A 57 5.84 -8.57 -8.18
C LYS A 57 5.69 -7.55 -7.04
N ILE A 58 5.50 -6.29 -7.40
CA ILE A 58 5.20 -5.18 -6.49
C ILE A 58 3.82 -4.65 -6.88
N VAL A 59 2.88 -4.68 -5.94
CA VAL A 59 1.55 -4.08 -6.12
C VAL A 59 1.50 -2.77 -5.36
N VAL A 60 1.14 -1.71 -6.07
CA VAL A 60 0.98 -0.37 -5.50
C VAL A 60 -0.52 -0.06 -5.42
N SER A 61 -1.00 0.39 -4.26
CA SER A 61 -2.43 0.48 -3.98
C SER A 61 -2.80 1.54 -2.94
N THR A 62 -4.04 2.02 -2.98
CA THR A 62 -4.62 2.88 -1.95
C THR A 62 -5.16 2.12 -0.74
N ASN A 63 -5.59 2.84 0.29
CA ASN A 63 -6.30 2.29 1.45
C ASN A 63 -7.70 1.76 1.09
N ILE A 64 -8.37 2.28 0.06
CA ILE A 64 -9.69 1.75 -0.37
C ILE A 64 -9.53 0.35 -0.97
N ALA A 65 -8.41 0.16 -1.67
CA ALA A 65 -7.91 -1.09 -2.19
C ALA A 65 -7.30 -2.03 -1.11
N GLU A 66 -7.23 -1.59 0.15
CA GLU A 66 -6.64 -2.35 1.26
C GLU A 66 -7.58 -3.44 1.78
N THR A 67 -8.85 -3.08 1.99
CA THR A 67 -9.86 -3.91 2.66
C THR A 67 -10.65 -4.78 1.69
N SER A 68 -10.76 -4.35 0.44
CA SER A 68 -11.63 -4.96 -0.58
C SER A 68 -11.03 -6.18 -1.28
N LEU A 69 -9.70 -6.35 -1.30
CA LEU A 69 -9.05 -7.42 -2.08
C LEU A 69 -7.88 -8.09 -1.34
N THR A 70 -7.95 -9.43 -1.29
CA THR A 70 -6.89 -10.27 -0.73
C THR A 70 -5.98 -10.74 -1.87
N ILE A 71 -4.71 -10.33 -1.84
CA ILE A 71 -3.69 -10.80 -2.77
C ILE A 71 -2.82 -11.79 -2.02
N ASP A 72 -2.77 -13.02 -2.51
CA ASP A 72 -1.95 -14.06 -1.91
C ASP A 72 -0.46 -13.86 -2.24
N GLY A 73 0.41 -14.27 -1.31
CA GLY A 73 1.87 -14.22 -1.50
C GLY A 73 2.54 -12.87 -1.20
N ILE A 74 1.79 -11.89 -0.66
CA ILE A 74 2.36 -10.66 -0.09
C ILE A 74 3.14 -11.01 1.17
N ILE A 75 4.46 -10.75 1.15
CA ILE A 75 5.37 -10.96 2.29
C ILE A 75 6.10 -9.69 2.70
N TYR A 76 6.04 -8.66 1.86
CA TYR A 76 6.60 -7.35 2.14
C TYR A 76 5.51 -6.31 2.06
N VAL A 77 5.41 -5.46 3.07
CA VAL A 77 4.53 -4.29 3.09
C VAL A 77 5.38 -3.05 3.27
N ILE A 78 5.13 -2.02 2.46
CA ILE A 78 5.74 -0.69 2.59
C ILE A 78 4.61 0.28 2.93
N ASP A 79 4.69 0.88 4.12
CA ASP A 79 3.65 1.73 4.70
C ASP A 79 4.18 3.13 5.00
N PRO A 80 3.82 4.16 4.21
CA PRO A 80 4.18 5.54 4.49
C PRO A 80 3.36 6.16 5.64
N GLY A 81 2.30 5.49 6.11
CA GLY A 81 1.51 5.99 7.25
C GLY A 81 0.40 6.98 6.89
N PHE A 82 0.08 7.16 5.60
CA PHE A 82 -0.99 8.06 5.14
C PHE A 82 -2.10 7.32 4.38
N ALA A 83 -3.28 7.94 4.35
CA ALA A 83 -4.46 7.49 3.61
C ALA A 83 -5.38 8.67 3.28
N LYS A 84 -6.18 8.56 2.22
CA LYS A 84 -7.35 9.43 2.06
C LYS A 84 -8.43 8.98 3.03
N GLN A 85 -8.84 9.86 3.92
CA GLN A 85 -9.90 9.63 4.90
C GLN A 85 -10.98 10.69 4.75
N LYS A 86 -12.22 10.31 5.03
CA LYS A 86 -13.34 11.24 5.13
C LYS A 86 -13.20 12.03 6.43
N VAL A 87 -13.22 13.34 6.31
CA VAL A 87 -13.17 14.27 7.44
C VAL A 87 -14.42 15.13 7.40
N TYR A 88 -15.21 15.08 8.47
CA TYR A 88 -16.43 15.88 8.60
C TYR A 88 -16.16 17.17 9.38
N ASN A 89 -16.39 18.31 8.72
CA ASN A 89 -16.32 19.61 9.37
C ASN A 89 -17.68 20.01 9.93
N ARG A 90 -17.85 19.82 11.24
CA ARG A 90 -19.11 20.11 11.97
C ARG A 90 -19.58 21.57 11.86
N ARG A 91 -18.68 22.53 11.68
CA ARG A 91 -19.05 23.97 11.62
C ARG A 91 -19.79 24.31 10.33
N ILE A 92 -19.32 23.77 9.21
CA ILE A 92 -19.88 24.04 7.87
C ILE A 92 -20.76 22.90 7.34
N ARG A 93 -20.85 21.78 8.09
CA ARG A 93 -21.60 20.56 7.73
C ARG A 93 -21.19 19.94 6.39
N VAL A 94 -19.91 20.04 6.05
CA VAL A 94 -19.34 19.48 4.82
C VAL A 94 -18.41 18.32 5.17
N GLU A 95 -18.53 17.25 4.39
CA GLU A 95 -17.58 16.14 4.37
C GLU A 95 -16.54 16.36 3.27
N SER A 96 -15.27 16.07 3.55
CA SER A 96 -14.19 16.19 2.58
C SER A 96 -13.24 15.00 2.67
N LEU A 97 -12.68 14.59 1.53
CA LEU A 97 -11.65 13.56 1.46
C LEU A 97 -10.28 14.22 1.55
N LEU A 98 -9.59 14.04 2.67
CA LEU A 98 -8.28 14.63 2.90
C LEU A 98 -7.23 13.54 3.13
N VAL A 99 -6.01 13.78 2.63
CA VAL A 99 -4.86 12.97 2.99
C VAL A 99 -4.54 13.22 4.47
N SER A 100 -4.57 12.16 5.27
CA SER A 100 -4.36 12.23 6.71
C SER A 100 -3.55 11.03 7.21
N PRO A 101 -2.85 11.18 8.35
CA PRO A 101 -2.19 10.05 9.01
C PRO A 101 -3.19 8.93 9.32
N ILE A 102 -2.75 7.69 9.16
CA ILE A 102 -3.56 6.52 9.54
C ILE A 102 -3.66 6.38 11.05
N SER A 103 -4.57 5.52 11.52
CA SER A 103 -4.61 5.12 12.93
C SER A 103 -3.62 3.98 13.22
N LYS A 104 -3.28 3.79 14.50
CA LYS A 104 -2.49 2.63 14.96
C LYS A 104 -3.18 1.31 14.56
N ALA A 105 -4.50 1.26 14.67
CA ALA A 105 -5.29 0.12 14.20
C ALA A 105 -5.11 -0.14 12.70
N SER A 106 -5.20 0.89 11.85
CA SER A 106 -4.96 0.75 10.40
C SER A 106 -3.52 0.33 10.10
N ALA A 107 -2.53 0.91 10.75
CA ALA A 107 -1.12 0.53 10.59
C ALA A 107 -0.87 -0.95 10.98
N HIS A 108 -1.60 -1.46 11.98
CA HIS A 108 -1.55 -2.86 12.37
C HIS A 108 -2.20 -3.75 11.30
N GLN A 109 -3.39 -3.38 10.79
CA GLN A 109 -4.05 -4.08 9.69
C GLN A 109 -3.19 -4.16 8.42
N ARG A 110 -2.51 -3.06 8.05
CA ARG A 110 -1.55 -3.01 6.94
C ARG A 110 -0.42 -4.01 7.15
N SER A 111 0.19 -4.03 8.34
CA SER A 111 1.26 -4.98 8.64
C SER A 111 0.81 -6.44 8.60
N GLY A 112 -0.44 -6.72 9.01
CA GLY A 112 -1.04 -8.06 8.95
C GLY A 112 -1.15 -8.63 7.54
N ARG A 113 -1.08 -7.80 6.49
CA ARG A 113 -1.11 -8.27 5.09
C ARG A 113 0.15 -9.05 4.69
N ALA A 114 1.30 -8.74 5.29
CA ALA A 114 2.56 -9.43 4.99
C ALA A 114 2.62 -10.84 5.60
N GLY A 115 1.81 -11.12 6.62
CA GLY A 115 1.91 -12.35 7.43
C GLY A 115 0.86 -13.41 7.14
N ARG A 116 0.07 -13.30 6.06
CA ARG A 116 -1.10 -14.18 5.84
C ARG A 116 -0.72 -15.60 5.41
N THR A 117 0.28 -15.74 4.55
CA THR A 117 0.67 -17.04 3.98
C THR A 117 2.01 -17.55 4.48
N GLN A 118 2.91 -16.67 4.89
CA GLN A 118 4.23 -17.00 5.42
C GLN A 118 4.78 -15.82 6.23
N LEU A 119 5.96 -15.99 6.85
CA LEU A 119 6.62 -14.93 7.61
C LEU A 119 6.86 -13.70 6.72
N GLY A 120 6.27 -12.58 7.11
CA GLY A 120 6.36 -11.32 6.38
C GLY A 120 7.12 -10.22 7.13
N LYS A 121 7.47 -9.17 6.41
CA LYS A 121 8.05 -7.94 6.96
C LYS A 121 7.22 -6.73 6.55
N CYS A 122 7.00 -5.82 7.50
CA CYS A 122 6.38 -4.53 7.26
C CYS A 122 7.41 -3.42 7.50
N PHE A 123 7.62 -2.58 6.49
CA PHE A 123 8.50 -1.42 6.53
C PHE A 123 7.64 -0.16 6.64
N ARG A 124 7.69 0.46 7.81
CA ARG A 124 7.01 1.74 8.07
C ARG A 124 7.98 2.87 7.79
N LEU A 125 7.59 3.86 6.99
CA LEU A 125 8.44 5.00 6.62
C LEU A 125 8.33 6.16 7.62
N TYR A 126 7.97 5.85 8.87
CA TYR A 126 7.87 6.77 9.98
C TYR A 126 8.50 6.15 11.21
N ILE A 127 9.07 7.00 12.08
CA ILE A 127 9.78 6.55 13.28
C ILE A 127 8.80 6.03 14.34
N GLU A 128 9.31 5.18 15.23
CA GLU A 128 8.53 4.61 16.33
C GLU A 128 7.93 5.69 17.25
N LYS A 129 8.65 6.79 17.49
CA LYS A 129 8.13 7.92 18.26
C LYS A 129 6.86 8.50 17.65
N SER A 130 6.83 8.69 16.33
CA SER A 130 5.64 9.18 15.61
C SER A 130 4.52 8.15 15.63
N PHE A 131 4.85 6.87 15.50
CA PHE A 131 3.87 5.80 15.67
C PHE A 131 3.18 5.86 17.04
N ASN A 132 3.94 6.10 18.11
CA ASN A 132 3.42 6.08 19.47
C ASN A 132 2.68 7.37 19.85
N ASN A 133 3.15 8.53 19.37
CA ASN A 133 2.67 9.84 19.83
C ASN A 133 1.73 10.54 18.84
N ASP A 134 1.94 10.37 17.54
CA ASP A 134 1.25 11.16 16.51
C ASP A 134 0.04 10.42 15.93
N LEU A 135 0.11 9.08 15.84
CA LEU A 135 -1.00 8.25 15.34
C LEU A 135 -2.08 8.04 16.40
N GLN A 136 -3.33 8.31 16.03
CA GLN A 136 -4.49 8.02 16.87
C GLN A 136 -4.71 6.50 17.03
N PRO A 137 -5.23 6.02 18.17
CA PRO A 137 -5.43 4.59 18.40
C PRO A 137 -6.32 3.92 17.34
N GLN A 138 -7.44 4.56 17.00
CA GLN A 138 -8.44 4.06 16.06
C GLN A 138 -8.99 5.20 15.22
N THR A 139 -9.38 4.91 13.99
CA THR A 139 -10.10 5.85 13.13
C THR A 139 -11.51 6.05 13.65
N TYR A 140 -12.00 7.29 13.70
CA TYR A 140 -13.37 7.58 14.12
C TYR A 140 -14.39 6.89 13.19
N PRO A 141 -15.51 6.37 13.74
CA PRO A 141 -16.59 5.82 12.92
C PRO A 141 -17.12 6.85 11.91
N GLU A 142 -17.50 6.37 10.72
CA GLU A 142 -18.12 7.23 9.70
C GLU A 142 -19.55 7.68 10.07
N ILE A 143 -20.17 7.05 11.08
CA ILE A 143 -21.50 7.41 11.60
C ILE A 143 -21.31 8.00 13.01
N LEU A 144 -21.67 9.27 13.19
CA LEU A 144 -21.80 9.98 14.46
C LEU A 144 -23.18 10.61 14.57
#